data_AF-A0A522Q5V9-F1
#
_entry.id   AF-A0A522Q5V9-F1
#
_cell.length_a   1.000
_cell.length_b   1.000
_cell.length_c   1.000
_cell.angle_alpha   90.00
_cell.angle_beta   90.00
_cell.angle_gamma   90.00
#
_symmetry.space_group_name_H-M   'P 1'
#
loop_
_entity.id
_entity.type
_entity.pdbx_description
1 polymer ?
#
loop_
_entity_poly.entity_id
_entity_poly.type
_entity_poly.pdbx_seq_one_letter_code
_entity_poly.pdbx_strand_id
1 'polypeptide(L)' 'MNTTTLPDRIEIETAANPTHAIVWLHGLGADGNDFAALVPELRLPPTPAIRFIFPHAPVRPISINNGMA' A
#
# COMPACT_ATOMS: atom_id res chain seq x y z
N MET A 1 -23.43 11.73 -8.55
CA MET A 1 -22.17 11.03 -8.84
C MET A 1 -21.61 10.54 -7.52
N ASN A 2 -21.39 9.24 -7.36
CA ASN A 2 -20.85 8.70 -6.11
C ASN A 2 -19.33 8.90 -6.14
N THR A 3 -18.82 9.91 -5.43
CA THR A 3 -17.38 10.12 -5.30
C THR A 3 -16.83 9.01 -4.42
N THR A 4 -16.22 7.99 -5.04
CA THR A 4 -15.51 6.97 -4.29
C THR A 4 -14.23 7.62 -3.76
N THR A 5 -14.25 8.00 -2.49
CA THR A 5 -13.05 8.48 -1.79
C THR A 5 -12.08 7.31 -1.68
N LEU A 6 -10.89 7.47 -2.27
CA LEU A 6 -9.82 6.49 -2.13
C LEU A 6 -9.22 6.57 -0.72
N PRO A 7 -8.80 5.44 -0.13
CA PRO A 7 -8.10 5.47 1.15
C PRO A 7 -6.79 6.23 1.05
N ASP A 8 -6.36 6.77 2.19
CA ASP A 8 -5.01 7.27 2.37
C ASP A 8 -4.02 6.16 2.06
N ARG A 9 -2.90 6.52 1.43
CA ARG A 9 -1.91 5.56 0.95
C ARG A 9 -0.57 6.22 0.73
N ILE A 10 0.47 5.40 0.79
CA ILE A 10 1.82 5.75 0.34
C ILE A 10 1.95 5.33 -1.11
N GLU A 11 2.53 6.18 -1.94
CA GLU A 11 2.86 5.87 -3.33
C GLU A 11 4.37 6.03 -3.56
N ILE A 12 4.98 5.05 -4.22
CA ILE A 12 6.38 5.07 -4.64
C ILE A 12 6.44 4.72 -6.12
N GLU A 13 7.01 5.59 -6.94
CA GLU A 13 7.27 5.32 -8.36
C GLU A 13 8.74 5.00 -8.57
N THR A 14 9.05 3.89 -9.26
CA THR A 14 10.44 3.48 -9.54
C THR A 14 11.07 4.26 -10.70
N ALA A 15 10.24 4.83 -11.58
CA ALA A 15 10.64 5.72 -12.68
C ALA A 15 9.41 6.50 -13.19
N ALA A 16 9.63 7.53 -14.00
CA ALA A 16 8.56 8.36 -14.55
C ALA A 16 7.62 7.55 -15.47
N ASN A 17 6.34 7.94 -15.49
CA ASN A 17 5.28 7.33 -16.31
C ASN A 17 5.16 5.81 -16.09
N PRO A 18 4.86 5.35 -14.85
CA PRO A 18 4.73 3.94 -14.56
C PRO A 18 3.65 3.28 -15.45
N THR A 19 3.99 2.15 -16.04
CA THR A 19 3.06 1.34 -16.86
C THR A 19 2.50 0.14 -16.10
N HIS A 20 3.05 -0.12 -14.91
CA HIS A 20 2.69 -1.23 -14.04
C HIS A 20 2.42 -0.72 -12.63
N ALA A 21 1.57 -1.44 -11.89
CA ALA A 21 1.28 -1.12 -10.51
C ALA A 21 1.32 -2.36 -9.62
N ILE A 22 1.80 -2.18 -8.39
CA ILE A 22 1.71 -3.16 -7.32
C ILE A 22 0.92 -2.51 -6.19
N VAL A 23 -0.21 -3.12 -5.83
CA VAL A 23 -0.99 -2.74 -4.65
C VAL A 23 -0.69 -3.74 -3.55
N TRP A 24 -0.03 -3.27 -2.49
CA TRP A 24 0.45 -4.13 -1.41
C TRP A 24 -0.26 -3.79 -0.10
N LEU A 25 -1.05 -4.73 0.41
CA LEU A 25 -1.80 -4.58 1.66
C LEU A 25 -0.97 -5.10 2.84
N HIS A 26 -0.91 -4.32 3.91
CA HIS A 26 -0.25 -4.70 5.15
C HIS A 26 -1.04 -5.78 5.93
N GLY A 27 -0.40 -6.37 6.95
CA GLY A 27 -1.02 -7.33 7.87
C GLY A 27 -1.90 -6.67 8.94
N LEU A 28 -2.59 -7.49 9.75
CA LEU A 28 -3.44 -7.00 10.85
C LEU A 28 -2.62 -6.15 11.85
N GLY A 29 -3.13 -4.96 12.20
CA GLY A 29 -2.52 -4.07 13.20
C GLY A 29 -1.35 -3.22 12.69
N ALA A 30 -0.93 -3.39 11.43
CA ALA A 30 0.07 -2.57 10.77
C ALA A 30 -0.57 -1.41 9.98
N ASP A 31 0.25 -0.65 9.24
CA ASP A 31 -0.18 0.40 8.33
C ASP A 31 0.62 0.36 7.00
N GLY A 32 0.34 1.27 6.05
CA GLY A 32 1.00 1.32 4.75
C GLY A 32 2.52 1.52 4.77
N ASN A 33 3.12 1.95 5.88
CA ASN A 33 4.58 2.14 6.00
C ASN A 33 5.34 0.83 6.15
N ASP A 34 4.68 -0.26 6.56
CA ASP A 34 5.30 -1.52 6.98
C ASP A 34 6.21 -2.13 5.89
N PHE A 35 5.84 -1.93 4.62
CA PHE A 35 6.58 -2.44 3.46
C PHE A 35 7.14 -1.36 2.53
N ALA A 36 6.84 -0.08 2.75
CA ALA A 36 7.25 0.99 1.84
C ALA A 36 8.78 1.08 1.71
N ALA A 37 9.50 0.90 2.83
CA ALA A 37 10.96 0.89 2.85
C ALA A 37 11.60 -0.34 2.18
N LEU A 38 10.82 -1.40 1.88
CA LEU A 38 11.32 -2.60 1.22
C LEU A 38 11.49 -2.41 -0.30
N VAL A 39 10.84 -1.41 -0.91
CA VAL A 39 10.84 -1.21 -2.37
C VAL A 39 12.26 -1.18 -2.97
N PRO A 40 13.23 -0.42 -2.42
CA PRO A 40 14.61 -0.44 -2.93
C PRO A 40 15.31 -1.79 -2.76
N GLU A 41 14.96 -2.55 -1.72
CA GLU A 41 15.57 -3.84 -1.40
C GLU A 41 15.10 -4.98 -2.30
N LEU A 42 14.00 -4.81 -3.04
CA LEU A 42 13.54 -5.78 -4.04
C LEU A 42 14.49 -5.88 -5.24
N ARG A 43 15.42 -4.93 -5.42
CA ARG A 43 16.42 -4.91 -6.49
C ARG A 43 15.82 -5.18 -7.88
N LEU A 44 14.64 -4.60 -8.12
CA LEU A 44 13.96 -4.72 -9.39
C LEU A 44 14.76 -4.04 -10.49
N PRO A 45 14.69 -4.55 -11.74
CA PRO A 45 15.25 -3.83 -12.87
C PRO A 45 14.61 -2.44 -13.00
N PRO A 46 15.32 -1.45 -13.56
CA PRO A 46 14.80 -0.09 -13.71
C PRO A 46 13.63 -0.01 -14.69
N THR A 47 13.41 -1.05 -15.50
CA THR A 47 12.28 -1.19 -16.41
C THR A 47 11.59 -2.55 -16.23
N PRO A 48 10.24 -2.59 -16.29
CA PRO A 48 9.33 -1.46 -16.48
C PRO A 48 9.27 -0.52 -15.27
N ALA A 49 8.82 0.71 -15.50
CA ALA A 49 8.48 1.65 -14.43
C ALA A 49 7.24 1.16 -13.68
N ILE A 50 7.34 1.05 -12.34
CA ILE A 50 6.31 0.48 -11.47
C ILE A 50 5.88 1.53 -10.44
N ARG A 51 4.57 1.65 -10.23
CA ARG A 51 3.99 2.37 -9.09
C ARG A 51 3.63 1.38 -7.99
N PHE A 52 4.27 1.49 -6.84
CA PHE A 52 3.87 0.81 -5.62
C PHE A 52 2.84 1.65 -4.87
N ILE A 53 1.78 1.01 -4.38
CA ILE A 53 0.70 1.62 -3.65
C ILE A 53 0.48 0.83 -2.35
N PHE A 54 0.63 1.51 -1.22
CA PHE A 54 0.45 0.93 0.12
C PHE A 54 -0.71 1.64 0.84
N PRO A 55 -1.94 1.12 0.74
CA PRO A 55 -3.10 1.72 1.39
C PRO A 55 -3.07 1.50 2.91
N HIS A 56 -3.63 2.47 3.65
CA HIS A 56 -3.93 2.31 5.07
C HIS A 56 -5.32 1.69 5.25
N ALA A 57 -5.40 0.55 5.94
CA ALA A 57 -6.70 -0.01 6.31
C ALA A 57 -7.40 0.91 7.33
N PRO A 58 -8.74 1.06 7.28
CA PRO A 58 -9.46 1.80 8.30
C PRO A 58 -9.38 1.10 9.66
N VAL A 59 -9.20 1.88 10.72
CA VAL A 59 -9.26 1.37 12.10
C VAL A 59 -10.68 0.92 12.42
N ARG A 60 -10.85 -0.33 12.85
CA ARG A 60 -12.15 -0.89 13.21
C ARG A 60 -12.01 -2.06 14.21
N PRO A 61 -13.03 -2.32 15.05
CA PRO A 61 -13.09 -3.50 15.92
C PRO A 61 -12.91 -4.82 15.17
N ILE A 62 -12.12 -5.74 15.76
CA ILE A 62 -11.82 -7.05 15.18
C ILE A 62 -12.41 -8.17 16.05
N SER A 63 -13.37 -8.93 15.51
CA SER A 63 -14.09 -9.96 16.28
C SER A 63 -13.19 -11.06 16.86
N ILE A 64 -12.14 -11.49 16.14
CA ILE A 64 -11.17 -12.48 16.67
C ILE A 64 -10.35 -11.92 17.83
N ASN A 65 -10.24 -10.60 17.95
CA ASN A 65 -9.55 -9.90 19.04
C ASN A 65 -10.55 -9.32 20.05
N ASN A 66 -11.65 -10.04 20.31
CA ASN A 66 -12.73 -9.65 21.21
C ASN A 66 -13.31 -8.22 20.94
N GLY A 67 -13.29 -7.76 19.69
CA GLY A 67 -13.77 -6.44 19.31
C GLY A 67 -12.82 -5.29 19.63
N MET A 68 -11.58 -5.56 20.04
CA MET A 68 -10.56 -4.52 20.17
C MET A 68 -10.14 -4.01 18.78
N ALA A 69 -9.78 -2.73 18.74
CA ALA A 69 -9.24 -2.04 17.57
C ALA A 69 -7.74 -1.77 17.78
#